data_AF-A0AB40CKU3-F1
#
_entry.id   AF-A0AB40CKU3-F1
#
_cell.length_a   1.000
_cell.length_b   1.000
_cell.length_c   1.000
_cell.angle_alpha   90.00
_cell.angle_beta   90.00
_cell.angle_gamma   90.00
#
_symmetry.space_group_name_H-M   'P 1'
#
loop_
_entity.id
_entity.type
_entity.pdbx_description
1 polymer ?
#
loop_
_entity_poly.entity_id
_entity_poly.type
_entity_poly.pdbx_seq_one_letter_code
_entity_poly.pdbx_strand_id
1 'polypeptide(L)'
;MNRAKRMLLDDPNYKKGFKFDHVWHIVRNFEKFKDNVIPSRQINRKHGFDYVSSESENPTPESQAPESPGLSQFSPNLDNSVGGSPSELPIGQKKAKLKKKMDDKVASSISRLKDDNSKIMEKLEKTNADRQMFLQMQNKNLAFQQMRYEDKILMRDLNSIADPNIRACIQAQ
;
A
#
# COMPACT_ATOMS: atom_id res chain seq x y z
N MET A 1 -5.90 -32.29 -25.81
CA MET A 1 -6.08 -31.58 -24.51
C MET A 1 -4.69 -31.22 -23.94
N ASN A 2 -4.44 -29.97 -23.55
CA ASN A 2 -3.11 -29.49 -23.10
C ASN A 2 -2.70 -30.14 -21.75
N ARG A 3 -1.42 -30.47 -21.57
CA ARG A 3 -0.81 -31.01 -20.33
C ARG A 3 -1.21 -30.21 -19.08
N ALA A 4 -1.20 -28.88 -19.16
CA ALA A 4 -1.57 -28.01 -18.06
C ALA A 4 -3.03 -28.19 -17.61
N LYS A 5 -3.95 -28.45 -18.55
CA LYS A 5 -5.36 -28.69 -18.23
C LYS A 5 -5.58 -30.01 -17.50
N ARG A 6 -4.76 -31.04 -17.77
CA ARG A 6 -4.81 -32.32 -17.05
C ARG A 6 -4.30 -32.17 -15.62
N MET A 7 -3.15 -31.52 -15.44
CA MET A 7 -2.57 -31.30 -14.11
C MET A 7 -3.49 -30.49 -13.19
N LEU A 8 -4.27 -29.55 -13.74
CA LEU A 8 -5.26 -28.79 -12.97
C LEU A 8 -6.48 -29.62 -12.57
N LEU A 9 -6.91 -30.57 -13.41
CA LEU A 9 -8.04 -31.47 -13.12
C LEU A 9 -7.67 -32.55 -12.09
N ASP A 10 -6.39 -32.96 -12.06
CA ASP A 10 -5.86 -33.97 -11.14
C ASP A 10 -5.54 -33.39 -9.74
N ASP A 11 -5.61 -32.07 -9.55
CA ASP A 11 -5.37 -31.44 -8.26
C ASP A 11 -6.56 -31.66 -7.30
N PRO A 12 -6.36 -32.33 -6.14
CA PRO A 12 -7.44 -32.60 -5.17
C PRO A 12 -8.06 -31.33 -4.55
N ASN A 13 -7.37 -30.18 -4.62
CA ASN A 13 -7.90 -28.89 -4.17
C ASN A 13 -8.63 -28.12 -5.29
N TYR A 14 -8.63 -28.64 -6.52
CA TYR A 14 -9.31 -28.01 -7.62
C TYR A 14 -10.82 -28.22 -7.52
N LYS A 15 -11.50 -27.22 -6.93
CA LYS A 15 -12.96 -27.12 -6.98
C LYS A 15 -13.37 -26.66 -8.37
N LYS A 16 -13.99 -27.55 -9.15
CA LYS A 16 -14.61 -27.24 -10.44
C LYS A 16 -15.81 -26.30 -10.21
N GLY A 17 -15.69 -25.03 -10.58
CA GLY A 17 -16.75 -24.03 -10.39
C GLY A 17 -16.23 -22.59 -10.36
N PHE A 18 -17.16 -21.64 -10.31
CA PHE A 18 -16.83 -20.21 -10.20
C PHE A 18 -16.26 -19.92 -8.80
N LYS A 19 -14.95 -19.67 -8.71
CA LYS A 19 -14.23 -19.47 -7.44
C LYS A 19 -14.54 -18.13 -6.75
N PHE A 20 -15.32 -17.26 -7.39
CA PHE A 20 -15.55 -15.88 -6.97
C PHE A 20 -16.96 -15.63 -6.43
N ASP A 21 -17.64 -16.67 -5.93
CA ASP A 21 -18.97 -16.51 -5.31
C ASP A 21 -18.93 -15.54 -4.11
N HIS A 22 -17.81 -15.51 -3.37
CA HIS A 22 -17.56 -14.51 -2.33
C HIS A 22 -17.44 -13.07 -2.88
N VAL A 23 -16.93 -12.90 -4.10
CA VAL A 23 -16.84 -11.60 -4.79
C VAL A 23 -18.19 -11.17 -5.32
N TRP A 24 -19.09 -12.10 -5.64
CA TRP A 24 -20.42 -11.79 -6.17
C TRP A 24 -21.21 -10.84 -5.27
N HIS A 25 -21.15 -11.05 -3.95
CA HIS A 25 -21.79 -10.18 -2.96
C HIS A 25 -21.23 -8.76 -2.93
N ILE A 26 -19.95 -8.61 -3.29
CA ILE A 26 -19.28 -7.31 -3.44
C ILE A 26 -19.74 -6.67 -4.74
N VAL A 27 -19.72 -7.42 -5.85
CA VAL A 27 -20.01 -6.85 -7.17
C VAL A 27 -21.48 -6.57 -7.45
N ARG A 28 -22.39 -7.32 -6.82
CA ARG A 28 -23.83 -7.22 -7.05
C ARG A 28 -24.45 -5.88 -6.62
N ASN A 29 -23.80 -5.18 -5.70
CA ASN A 29 -24.30 -3.93 -5.10
C ASN A 29 -23.58 -2.69 -5.65
N PHE A 30 -22.66 -2.82 -6.62
CA PHE A 30 -22.09 -1.63 -7.24
C PHE A 30 -23.19 -0.86 -7.97
N GLU A 31 -23.17 0.46 -7.77
CA GLU A 31 -24.00 1.39 -8.50
C GLU A 31 -23.77 1.18 -9.99
N LYS A 32 -24.84 0.82 -10.71
CA LYS A 32 -24.77 0.69 -12.16
C LYS A 32 -24.63 2.09 -12.73
N PHE A 33 -23.42 2.44 -13.16
CA PHE A 33 -23.20 3.66 -13.91
C PHE A 33 -24.13 3.65 -15.13
N LYS A 34 -25.02 4.63 -15.24
CA LYS A 34 -25.78 4.84 -16.46
C LYS A 34 -24.78 5.34 -17.49
N ASP A 35 -24.49 4.50 -18.49
CA ASP A 35 -23.66 4.85 -19.64
C ASP A 35 -24.36 5.94 -20.47
N ASN A 36 -24.23 7.19 -20.04
CA ASN A 36 -24.53 8.36 -20.86
C ASN A 36 -23.23 8.84 -21.54
N VAL A 37 -22.44 7.93 -22.10
CA VAL A 37 -21.24 8.26 -22.86
C VAL A 37 -21.39 7.74 -24.29
N ILE A 38 -21.39 8.70 -25.21
CA ILE A 38 -21.31 8.57 -26.67
C ILE A 38 -20.27 7.49 -27.05
N PRO A 39 -20.54 6.60 -28.04
CA PRO A 39 -19.65 5.48 -28.32
C PRO A 39 -18.40 5.98 -29.04
N SER A 40 -17.32 6.20 -28.28
CA SER A 40 -16.02 6.55 -28.83
C SER A 40 -14.95 5.55 -28.41
N ARG A 41 -14.51 4.80 -29.44
CA ARG A 41 -13.28 4.03 -29.57
C ARG A 41 -13.09 2.82 -28.65
N GLN A 42 -13.37 1.66 -29.26
CA GLN A 42 -12.58 0.45 -29.06
C GLN A 42 -11.08 0.81 -29.07
N ILE A 43 -10.42 0.70 -27.92
CA ILE A 43 -8.97 0.60 -27.87
C ILE A 43 -8.67 -0.72 -27.15
N ASN A 44 -8.34 -1.71 -27.97
CA ASN A 44 -7.75 -2.98 -27.58
C ASN A 44 -6.47 -2.67 -26.77
N ARG A 45 -6.53 -2.69 -25.43
CA ARG A 45 -5.35 -2.48 -24.60
C ARG A 45 -4.73 -3.83 -24.23
N LYS A 46 -3.72 -4.18 -25.03
CA LYS A 46 -2.64 -5.09 -24.64
C LYS A 46 -1.95 -4.56 -23.38
N HIS A 47 -1.44 -5.49 -22.59
CA HIS A 47 -0.61 -5.29 -21.40
C HIS A 47 0.42 -4.15 -21.56
N GLY A 48 0.52 -3.29 -20.55
CA GLY A 48 1.55 -2.25 -20.42
C GLY A 48 1.35 -1.47 -19.12
N PHE A 49 2.30 -1.60 -18.21
CA PHE A 49 2.37 -0.90 -16.92
C PHE A 49 2.97 0.48 -17.18
N ASP A 50 2.19 1.56 -17.04
CA ASP A 50 2.69 2.92 -17.26
C ASP A 50 2.43 3.83 -16.06
N TYR A 51 3.56 4.34 -15.55
CA TYR A 51 3.72 5.40 -14.57
C TYR A 51 3.34 6.74 -15.22
N VAL A 52 2.30 7.42 -14.73
CA VAL A 52 1.94 8.76 -15.24
C VAL A 52 2.77 9.81 -14.51
N SER A 53 3.86 10.21 -15.17
CA SER A 53 4.53 11.50 -14.97
C SER A 53 3.56 12.62 -15.36
N SER A 54 3.29 13.55 -14.44
CA SER A 54 2.48 14.74 -14.75
C SER A 54 3.41 15.91 -15.08
N GLU A 55 3.60 16.18 -16.36
CA GLU A 55 4.09 17.46 -16.86
C GLU A 55 2.94 18.48 -16.80
N SER A 56 3.16 19.63 -16.16
CA SER A 56 2.18 20.73 -16.17
C SER A 56 2.45 21.63 -17.37
N GLU A 57 1.54 21.60 -18.34
CA GLU A 57 1.48 22.52 -19.48
C GLU A 57 0.62 23.74 -19.11
N ASN A 58 1.16 24.94 -19.27
CA ASN A 58 0.52 26.22 -18.93
C ASN A 58 -0.21 26.78 -20.17
N PRO A 59 -1.47 27.23 -20.09
CA PRO A 59 -2.08 28.01 -21.15
C PRO A 59 -2.24 29.48 -20.77
N THR A 60 -1.53 30.35 -21.48
CA THR A 60 -1.91 31.75 -21.71
C THR A 60 -3.16 31.79 -22.61
N PRO A 61 -4.12 32.70 -22.37
CA PRO A 61 -4.72 33.40 -23.51
C PRO A 61 -4.94 34.91 -23.29
N GLU A 62 -5.00 35.59 -24.43
CA GLU A 62 -4.83 37.01 -24.71
C GLU A 62 -6.00 37.94 -24.35
N SER A 63 -5.63 39.19 -24.07
CA SER A 63 -6.26 40.49 -24.42
C SER A 63 -7.69 40.51 -24.98
N GLN A 64 -8.60 41.16 -24.24
CA GLN A 64 -9.62 42.07 -24.79
C GLN A 64 -9.89 43.23 -23.82
N ALA A 65 -9.72 44.47 -24.28
CA ALA A 65 -10.28 45.67 -23.65
C ALA A 65 -11.68 45.93 -24.25
N PRO A 66 -12.65 46.38 -23.43
CA PRO A 66 -13.24 47.70 -23.75
C PRO A 66 -13.63 48.55 -22.53
N GLU A 67 -13.54 49.87 -22.77
CA GLU A 67 -14.46 50.94 -22.33
C GLU A 67 -14.53 51.38 -20.85
N SER A 68 -14.12 52.65 -20.65
CA SER A 68 -14.37 53.46 -19.44
C SER A 68 -15.86 53.81 -19.31
N PRO A 69 -16.37 53.95 -18.07
CA PRO A 69 -16.87 55.27 -17.67
C PRO A 69 -16.66 55.56 -16.17
N GLY A 70 -16.12 56.74 -15.85
CA GLY A 70 -16.11 57.21 -14.47
C GLY A 70 -15.02 58.23 -14.17
N LEU A 71 -15.04 59.37 -14.84
CA LEU A 71 -14.32 60.56 -14.40
C LEU A 71 -14.88 61.00 -13.04
N SER A 72 -14.35 60.48 -11.94
CA SER A 72 -14.55 61.08 -10.62
C SER A 72 -13.42 62.07 -10.38
N GLN A 73 -13.70 63.34 -10.71
CA GLN A 73 -12.87 64.49 -10.36
C GLN A 73 -12.54 64.47 -8.87
N PHE A 74 -11.26 64.36 -8.54
CA PHE A 74 -10.77 64.84 -7.25
C PHE A 74 -10.10 66.19 -7.48
N SER A 75 -10.79 67.25 -7.08
CA SER A 75 -10.19 68.58 -6.93
C SER A 75 -9.17 68.54 -5.80
N PRO A 76 -7.92 69.00 -5.98
CA PRO A 76 -7.00 69.14 -4.87
C PRO A 76 -7.33 70.45 -4.16
N ASN A 77 -8.06 70.39 -3.05
CA ASN A 77 -8.02 71.46 -2.07
C ASN A 77 -6.75 71.27 -1.24
N LEU A 78 -5.76 72.12 -1.51
CA LEU A 78 -4.55 72.24 -0.72
C LEU A 78 -4.91 73.02 0.55
N ASP A 79 -5.24 72.32 1.63
CA ASP A 79 -5.27 72.93 2.96
C ASP A 79 -4.44 72.10 3.94
N ASN A 80 -3.44 72.77 4.49
CA ASN A 80 -2.49 72.24 5.45
C ASN A 80 -3.13 72.23 6.83
N SER A 81 -3.35 71.07 7.44
CA SER A 81 -3.17 70.96 8.89
C SER A 81 -2.98 69.54 9.40
N VAL A 82 -2.00 69.43 10.28
CA VAL A 82 -1.55 68.33 11.14
C VAL A 82 -2.69 67.47 11.71
N GLY A 83 -2.58 66.14 11.58
CA GLY A 83 -3.32 65.21 12.46
C GLY A 83 -3.62 63.81 11.91
N GLY A 84 -2.82 62.81 12.30
CA GLY A 84 -3.30 61.45 12.62
C GLY A 84 -3.72 60.47 11.51
N SER A 85 -2.75 59.68 11.02
CA SER A 85 -2.80 58.26 10.56
C SER A 85 -3.89 57.75 9.58
N PRO A 86 -3.48 56.89 8.62
CA PRO A 86 -3.70 55.46 8.87
C PRO A 86 -2.43 54.62 8.63
N SER A 87 -2.17 53.71 9.56
CA SER A 87 -1.07 52.75 9.53
C SER A 87 -1.16 51.84 8.30
N GLU A 88 -0.43 52.20 7.26
CA GLU A 88 -0.18 51.36 6.11
C GLU A 88 0.98 50.40 6.46
N LEU A 89 0.66 49.28 7.10
CA LEU A 89 1.68 48.27 7.40
C LEU A 89 2.25 47.71 6.07
N PRO A 90 3.58 47.56 5.96
CA PRO A 90 4.20 47.19 4.70
C PRO A 90 3.80 45.76 4.31
N ILE A 91 3.32 45.62 3.08
CA ILE A 91 2.86 44.39 2.41
C ILE A 91 3.76 43.16 2.65
N GLY A 92 5.06 43.36 2.92
CA GLY A 92 6.01 42.29 3.26
C GLY A 92 5.74 41.56 4.58
N GLN A 93 5.18 42.22 5.60
CA GLN A 93 4.96 41.59 6.91
C GLN A 93 3.84 40.53 6.89
N LYS A 94 2.81 40.71 6.04
CA LYS A 94 1.72 39.72 5.89
C LYS A 94 2.22 38.44 5.19
N LYS A 95 3.06 38.56 4.17
CA LYS A 95 3.67 37.41 3.47
C LYS A 95 4.60 36.61 4.38
N ALA A 96 5.43 37.28 5.18
CA ALA A 96 6.34 36.63 6.12
C ALA A 96 5.58 35.83 7.20
N LYS A 97 4.50 36.41 7.77
CA LYS A 97 3.66 35.72 8.76
C LYS A 97 2.95 34.49 8.17
N LEU A 98 2.47 34.59 6.93
CA LEU A 98 1.84 33.45 6.25
C LEU A 98 2.84 32.33 5.96
N LYS A 99 4.04 32.69 5.47
CA LYS A 99 5.12 31.72 5.21
C LYS A 99 5.53 30.97 6.48
N LYS A 100 5.73 31.70 7.60
CA LYS A 100 6.03 31.06 8.89
C LYS A 100 4.97 30.05 9.31
N LYS A 101 3.68 30.36 9.15
CA LYS A 101 2.60 29.41 9.46
C LYS A 101 2.62 28.16 8.58
N MET A 102 2.99 28.29 7.30
CA MET A 102 3.16 27.14 6.41
C MET A 102 4.37 26.29 6.83
N ASP A 103 5.50 26.92 7.11
CA ASP A 103 6.73 26.25 7.55
C ASP A 103 6.49 25.49 8.86
N ASP A 104 5.80 26.10 9.84
CA ASP A 104 5.41 25.47 11.11
C ASP A 104 4.49 24.26 10.86
N LYS A 105 3.53 24.37 9.93
CA LYS A 105 2.62 23.27 9.57
C LYS A 105 3.39 22.13 8.90
N VAL A 106 4.33 22.44 8.01
CA VAL A 106 5.21 21.43 7.37
C VAL A 106 6.06 20.74 8.43
N ALA A 107 6.70 21.49 9.33
CA ALA A 107 7.50 20.93 10.42
C ALA A 107 6.67 19.98 11.31
N SER A 108 5.45 20.37 11.67
CA SER A 108 4.56 19.52 12.46
C SER A 108 4.13 18.24 11.73
N SER A 109 4.02 18.30 10.40
CA SER A 109 3.70 17.12 9.58
C SER A 109 4.90 16.18 9.48
N ILE A 110 6.10 16.73 9.32
CA ILE A 110 7.35 15.95 9.29
C ILE A 110 7.60 15.25 10.64
N SER A 111 7.39 15.94 11.76
CA SER A 111 7.57 15.32 13.08
C SER A 111 6.59 14.16 13.29
N ARG A 112 5.31 14.35 12.93
CA ARG A 112 4.30 13.27 13.00
C ARG A 112 4.69 12.07 12.13
N LEU A 113 5.15 12.29 10.90
CA LEU A 113 5.60 11.21 10.02
C LEU A 113 6.81 10.47 10.59
N LYS A 114 7.75 11.19 11.20
CA LYS A 114 8.91 10.59 11.86
C LYS A 114 8.49 9.68 13.02
N ASP A 115 7.58 10.16 13.86
CA ASP A 115 7.06 9.40 15.00
C ASP A 115 6.30 8.15 14.57
N ASP A 116 5.45 8.27 13.54
CA ASP A 116 4.70 7.13 13.00
C ASP A 116 5.64 6.11 12.35
N ASN A 117 6.67 6.56 11.63
CA ASN A 117 7.70 5.66 11.07
C ASN A 117 8.49 4.94 12.16
N SER A 118 8.83 5.62 13.26
CA SER A 118 9.50 5.01 14.40
C SER A 118 8.65 3.88 15.00
N LYS A 119 7.35 4.09 15.17
CA LYS A 119 6.42 3.07 15.67
C LYS A 119 6.26 1.89 14.71
N ILE A 120 6.27 2.13 13.39
CA ILE A 120 6.23 1.06 12.39
C ILE A 120 7.48 0.19 12.51
N MET A 121 8.65 0.82 12.62
CA MET A 121 9.93 0.11 12.74
C MET A 121 9.97 -0.78 13.99
N GLU A 122 9.55 -0.24 15.13
CA GLU A 122 9.45 -1.00 16.39
C GLU A 122 8.52 -2.23 16.25
N LYS A 123 7.34 -2.06 15.63
CA LYS A 123 6.41 -3.17 15.40
C LYS A 123 6.99 -4.23 14.45
N LEU A 124 7.73 -3.82 13.43
CA LEU A 124 8.38 -4.73 12.49
C LEU A 124 9.48 -5.54 13.18
N GLU A 125 10.32 -4.89 13.99
CA GLU A 125 11.37 -5.56 14.76
C GLU A 125 10.79 -6.60 15.71
N LYS A 126 9.74 -6.22 16.46
CA LYS A 126 9.04 -7.15 17.36
C LYS A 126 8.45 -8.34 16.60
N THR A 127 7.73 -8.09 15.51
CA THR A 127 7.12 -9.15 14.68
C THR A 127 8.20 -10.08 14.11
N ASN A 128 9.35 -9.54 13.73
CA ASN A 128 10.47 -10.34 13.23
C ASN A 128 11.06 -11.23 14.34
N ALA A 129 11.25 -10.69 15.55
CA ALA A 129 11.72 -11.48 16.71
C ALA A 129 10.75 -12.63 17.05
N ASP A 130 9.45 -12.35 17.08
CA ASP A 130 8.42 -13.37 17.33
C ASP A 130 8.45 -14.48 16.27
N ARG A 131 8.59 -14.09 14.99
CA ARG A 131 8.72 -15.05 13.88
C ARG A 131 9.99 -15.91 14.00
N GLN A 132 11.11 -15.32 14.40
CA GLN A 132 12.35 -16.07 14.60
C GLN A 132 12.23 -17.08 15.75
N MET A 133 11.62 -16.69 16.87
CA MET A 133 11.36 -17.62 17.97
C MET A 133 10.44 -18.77 17.54
N PHE A 134 9.38 -18.47 16.78
CA PHE A 134 8.48 -19.49 16.24
C PHE A 134 9.22 -20.51 15.36
N LEU A 135 10.05 -20.04 14.43
CA LEU A 135 10.86 -20.90 13.56
C LEU A 135 11.86 -21.74 14.37
N GLN A 136 12.50 -21.16 15.38
CA GLN A 136 13.42 -21.89 16.25
C GLN A 136 12.70 -23.02 17.01
N MET A 137 11.49 -22.75 17.52
CA MET A 137 10.67 -23.74 18.21
C MET A 137 10.22 -24.87 17.27
N GLN A 138 9.81 -24.52 16.05
CA GLN A 138 9.42 -25.49 15.03
C GLN A 138 10.59 -26.43 14.67
N ASN A 139 11.78 -25.88 14.46
CA ASN A 139 12.99 -26.66 14.17
C ASN A 139 13.37 -27.59 15.33
N LYS A 140 13.33 -27.10 16.57
CA LYS A 140 13.57 -27.93 17.77
C LYS A 140 12.55 -29.06 17.89
N ASN A 141 11.28 -28.78 17.61
CA ASN A 141 10.23 -29.79 17.65
C ASN A 141 10.45 -30.89 16.60
N LEU A 142 10.81 -30.50 15.37
CA LEU A 142 11.14 -31.45 14.31
C LEU A 142 12.33 -32.34 14.68
N ALA A 143 13.41 -31.75 15.20
CA ALA A 143 14.57 -32.50 15.67
C ALA A 143 14.21 -33.48 16.81
N PHE A 144 13.37 -33.05 17.76
CA PHE A 144 12.88 -33.91 18.83
C PHE A 144 12.04 -35.07 18.31
N GLN A 145 11.17 -34.83 17.34
CA GLN A 145 10.40 -35.91 16.69
C GLN A 145 11.33 -36.90 16.00
N GLN A 146 12.34 -36.43 15.28
CA GLN A 146 13.32 -37.30 14.63
C GLN A 146 14.04 -38.19 15.65
N MET A 147 14.57 -37.61 16.74
CA MET A 147 15.18 -38.40 17.81
C MET A 147 14.21 -39.44 18.39
N ARG A 148 12.94 -39.08 18.61
CA ARG A 148 11.92 -40.04 19.10
C ARG A 148 11.67 -41.19 18.13
N TYR A 149 11.72 -40.95 16.82
CA TYR A 149 11.60 -42.02 15.83
C TYR A 149 12.85 -42.90 15.81
N GLU A 150 14.04 -42.31 15.86
CA GLU A 150 15.32 -43.03 15.93
C GLU A 150 15.39 -43.91 17.19
N ASP A 151 15.06 -43.36 18.36
CA ASP A 151 14.96 -44.11 19.63
C ASP A 151 13.97 -45.27 19.53
N LYS A 152 12.81 -45.05 18.89
CA LYS A 152 11.80 -46.10 18.69
C LYS A 152 12.30 -47.21 17.76
N ILE A 153 13.12 -46.89 16.77
CA ILE A 153 13.74 -47.89 15.88
C ILE A 153 14.81 -48.67 16.65
N LEU A 154 15.67 -47.98 17.42
CA LEU A 154 16.73 -48.60 18.21
C LEU A 154 16.19 -49.55 19.29
N MET A 155 15.09 -49.17 19.94
CA MET A 155 14.47 -49.95 21.02
C MET A 155 13.48 -51.02 20.52
N ARG A 156 13.43 -51.28 19.21
CA ARG A 156 12.49 -52.25 18.65
C ARG A 156 12.99 -53.67 18.93
N ASP A 157 12.19 -54.45 19.66
CA ASP A 157 12.51 -55.86 19.94
C ASP A 157 12.62 -56.66 18.63
N LEU A 158 13.71 -57.40 18.47
CA LEU A 158 13.96 -58.29 17.33
C LEU A 158 12.89 -59.38 17.22
N ASN A 159 12.28 -59.78 18.34
CA ASN A 159 11.17 -60.73 18.33
C ASN A 159 9.90 -60.17 17.64
N SER A 160 9.80 -58.84 17.48
CA SER A 160 8.71 -58.19 16.72
C SER A 160 8.83 -58.33 15.20
N ILE A 161 9.97 -58.83 14.69
CA ILE A 161 10.16 -59.10 13.27
C ILE A 161 9.37 -60.36 12.90
N ALA A 162 8.40 -60.21 11.99
CA ALA A 162 7.52 -61.30 11.60
C ALA A 162 8.25 -62.40 10.81
N ASP A 163 9.25 -62.02 10.00
CA ASP A 163 10.02 -62.96 9.18
C ASP A 163 11.16 -63.62 10.01
N PRO A 164 11.12 -64.94 10.23
CA PRO A 164 12.16 -65.65 10.97
C PRO A 164 13.54 -65.58 10.30
N ASN A 165 13.61 -65.53 8.97
CA ASN A 165 14.87 -65.52 8.23
C ASN A 165 15.58 -64.17 8.36
N ILE A 166 14.81 -63.07 8.25
CA ILE A 166 15.34 -61.71 8.44
C ILE A 166 15.82 -61.53 9.89
N ARG A 167 15.05 -62.02 10.86
CA ARG A 167 15.44 -62.00 12.28
C ARG A 167 16.74 -62.76 12.53
N ALA A 168 16.85 -63.99 12.01
CA ALA A 168 18.06 -64.81 12.17
C ALA A 168 19.29 -64.16 11.51
N CYS A 169 19.13 -63.51 10.35
CA CYS A 169 20.22 -62.83 9.67
C CYS A 169 20.76 -61.64 10.47
N ILE A 170 19.88 -60.84 11.10
CA ILE A 170 20.28 -59.70 11.94
C ILE A 170 20.92 -60.16 13.25
N GLN A 171 20.45 -61.27 13.84
CA GLN A 171 21.03 -61.83 15.07
C GLN A 171 22.42 -62.46 14.88
N ALA A 172 22.77 -62.80 13.65
CA ALA A 172 24.05 -63.43 13.31
C ALA A 172 25.17 -62.43 12.97
N GLN A 173 24.88 -61.11 12.95
CA GLN A 173 25.86 -60.02 12.85
C GLN A 173 26.36 -59.59 14.23
#